data_AF-N9WDU3-F1
#
_entry.id   AF-N9WDU3-F1
#
_cell.length_a   1.000
_cell.length_b   1.000
_cell.length_c   1.000
_cell.angle_alpha   90.00
_cell.angle_beta   90.00
_cell.angle_gamma   90.00
#
_symmetry.space_group_name_H-M   'P 1'
#
loop_
_entity.id
_entity.type
_entity.pdbx_description
1 polymer ?
#
loop_
_entity_poly.entity_id
_entity_poly.type
_entity_poly.pdbx_seq_one_letter_code
_entity_poly.pdbx_strand_id
1 'polypeptide(L)'
;MSDNFDQLAPWVAAIAERFGDGNMRKIARKIGIALRRVNAARIAANVQPDGSAMEPRKKRPLRDRKKDRVRNKGRMFPKIKLARNMTVDATADQVELRFAPKVARTAEVHHFGLRDRVARFRGAPQVRYPARELLGFSAVDEDAVLAAVLDGVDA
;
A
#
# COMPACT_ATOMS: atom_id res chain seq x y z
N MET A 1 -42.72 -34.36 2.28
CA MET A 1 -41.84 -33.20 2.05
C MET A 1 -40.54 -33.71 1.49
N SER A 2 -40.54 -34.14 0.23
CA SER A 2 -39.30 -34.32 -0.54
C SER A 2 -39.00 -32.95 -1.11
N ASP A 3 -38.23 -32.17 -0.34
CA ASP A 3 -37.99 -30.77 -0.60
C ASP A 3 -37.30 -30.57 -1.94
N ASN A 4 -37.88 -29.64 -2.69
CA ASN A 4 -37.64 -29.33 -4.08
C ASN A 4 -36.36 -28.48 -4.25
N PHE A 5 -35.26 -28.95 -3.67
CA PHE A 5 -33.97 -28.27 -3.72
C PHE A 5 -33.40 -28.20 -5.15
N ASP A 6 -33.84 -29.08 -6.05
CA ASP A 6 -33.46 -29.06 -7.46
C ASP A 6 -33.88 -27.75 -8.16
N GLN A 7 -34.98 -27.12 -7.72
CA GLN A 7 -35.41 -25.82 -8.24
C GLN A 7 -34.52 -24.66 -7.76
N LEU A 8 -33.79 -24.85 -6.66
CA LEU A 8 -32.83 -23.86 -6.15
C LEU A 8 -31.45 -24.01 -6.78
N ALA A 9 -31.13 -25.17 -7.36
CA ALA A 9 -29.82 -25.46 -7.94
C ALA A 9 -29.37 -24.42 -8.99
N PRO A 10 -30.22 -23.91 -9.91
CA PRO A 10 -29.81 -22.86 -10.84
C PRO A 10 -29.50 -21.53 -10.15
N TRP A 11 -30.22 -21.19 -9.08
CA TRP A 11 -30.02 -19.94 -8.34
C TRP A 11 -28.75 -20.01 -7.47
N VAL A 12 -28.52 -21.15 -6.81
CA VAL A 12 -27.29 -21.42 -6.07
C VAL A 12 -26.09 -21.47 -7.02
N ALA A 13 -26.21 -22.08 -8.20
CA ALA A 13 -25.17 -22.08 -9.20
C ALA A 13 -24.87 -20.66 -9.71
N ALA A 14 -25.89 -19.85 -9.97
CA ALA A 14 -25.71 -18.45 -10.37
C ALA A 14 -25.03 -17.60 -9.29
N ILE A 15 -25.34 -17.83 -8.01
CA ILE A 15 -24.66 -17.18 -6.88
C ILE A 15 -23.22 -17.67 -6.76
N ALA A 16 -23.01 -18.99 -6.81
CA ALA A 16 -21.68 -19.58 -6.73
C ALA A 16 -20.79 -19.16 -7.91
N GLU A 17 -21.36 -18.96 -9.10
CA GLU A 17 -20.66 -18.43 -10.27
C GLU A 17 -20.35 -16.94 -10.09
N ARG A 18 -21.31 -16.16 -9.57
CA ARG A 18 -21.11 -14.73 -9.26
C ARG A 18 -20.05 -14.52 -8.17
N PHE A 19 -19.95 -15.43 -7.20
CA PHE A 19 -18.95 -15.40 -6.12
C PHE A 19 -17.82 -16.42 -6.30
N GLY A 20 -17.65 -16.97 -7.51
CA GLY A 20 -16.60 -17.94 -7.78
C GLY A 20 -15.21 -17.31 -7.72
N ASP A 21 -14.18 -18.15 -7.63
CA ASP A 21 -12.77 -17.74 -7.49
C ASP A 21 -12.32 -16.68 -8.51
N GLY A 22 -12.86 -16.74 -9.73
CA GLY A 22 -12.58 -15.77 -10.78
C GLY A 22 -13.07 -14.36 -10.43
N ASN A 23 -14.31 -14.23 -9.96
CA ASN A 23 -14.89 -12.95 -9.54
C ASN A 23 -14.28 -12.48 -8.23
N MET A 24 -14.07 -13.36 -7.27
CA MET A 24 -13.36 -13.04 -6.04
C MET A 24 -11.95 -12.50 -6.32
N ARG A 25 -11.22 -13.10 -7.26
CA ARG A 25 -9.91 -12.59 -7.70
C ARG A 25 -10.00 -11.21 -8.37
N LYS A 26 -11.07 -10.93 -9.13
CA LYS A 26 -11.30 -9.59 -9.70
C LYS A 26 -11.53 -8.56 -8.60
N ILE A 27 -12.40 -8.87 -7.62
CA ILE A 27 -12.68 -8.03 -6.45
C ILE A 27 -11.39 -7.79 -5.66
N ALA A 28 -10.67 -8.85 -5.32
CA ALA A 28 -9.38 -8.80 -4.64
C ALA A 28 -8.37 -7.89 -5.37
N ARG A 29 -8.29 -7.99 -6.70
CA ARG A 29 -7.43 -7.11 -7.50
C ARG A 29 -7.88 -5.64 -7.42
N LYS A 30 -9.18 -5.36 -7.47
CA LYS A 30 -9.72 -3.99 -7.29
C LYS A 30 -9.33 -3.43 -5.92
N ILE A 31 -9.53 -4.22 -4.86
CA ILE A 31 -9.12 -3.86 -3.48
C ILE A 31 -7.64 -3.49 -3.42
N GLY A 32 -6.76 -4.36 -3.93
CA GLY A 32 -5.33 -4.11 -3.89
C GLY A 32 -4.90 -2.87 -4.69
N ILE A 33 -5.55 -2.58 -5.82
CA ILE A 33 -5.33 -1.35 -6.59
C ILE A 33 -5.76 -0.11 -5.78
N ALA A 34 -6.91 -0.17 -5.10
CA ALA A 34 -7.42 0.90 -4.25
C ALA A 34 -6.45 1.18 -3.08
N LEU A 35 -6.08 0.14 -2.34
CA LEU A 35 -5.09 0.22 -1.24
C LEU A 35 -3.76 0.81 -1.71
N ARG A 36 -3.25 0.36 -2.88
CA ARG A 36 -2.02 0.90 -3.47
C ARG A 36 -2.14 2.41 -3.72
N ARG A 37 -3.27 2.87 -4.24
CA ARG A 37 -3.51 4.29 -4.53
C ARG A 37 -3.52 5.11 -3.25
N VAL A 38 -4.26 4.68 -2.23
CA VAL A 38 -4.38 5.39 -0.95
C VAL A 38 -3.03 5.44 -0.22
N ASN A 39 -2.35 4.31 -0.10
CA ASN A 39 -1.02 4.24 0.53
C ASN A 39 0.02 5.08 -0.24
N ALA A 40 0.03 5.04 -1.57
CA ALA A 40 0.93 5.89 -2.36
C ALA A 40 0.71 7.38 -2.11
N ALA A 41 -0.55 7.82 -2.02
CA ALA A 41 -0.90 9.20 -1.71
C ALA A 41 -0.46 9.59 -0.29
N ARG A 42 -0.71 8.74 0.70
CA ARG A 42 -0.29 8.93 2.10
C ARG A 42 1.23 9.07 2.22
N ILE A 43 1.99 8.16 1.62
CA ILE A 43 3.46 8.23 1.59
C ILE A 43 3.94 9.51 0.90
N ALA A 44 3.28 9.92 -0.19
CA ALA A 44 3.63 11.13 -0.92
C ALA A 44 3.41 12.43 -0.11
N ALA A 45 2.45 12.39 0.83
CA ALA A 45 2.11 13.44 1.78
C ALA A 45 2.95 13.39 3.07
N ASN A 46 3.69 12.30 3.31
CA ASN A 46 4.45 12.08 4.55
C ASN A 46 3.55 12.08 5.80
N VAL A 47 2.42 11.39 5.71
CA VAL A 47 1.42 11.22 6.78
C VAL A 47 1.37 9.74 7.20
N GLN A 48 1.12 9.47 8.47
CA GLN A 48 0.97 8.13 9.05
C GLN A 48 -0.47 7.61 8.83
N PRO A 49 -0.75 6.31 8.99
CA PRO A 49 -2.12 5.77 8.89
C PRO A 49 -3.09 6.44 9.86
N ASP A 50 -2.65 6.78 11.07
CA ASP A 50 -3.44 7.51 12.08
C ASP A 50 -3.70 9.01 11.73
N GLY A 51 -3.16 9.49 10.61
CA GLY A 51 -3.29 10.88 10.16
C GLY A 51 -2.23 11.84 10.70
N SER A 52 -1.36 11.41 11.62
CA SER A 52 -0.27 12.24 12.13
C SER A 52 0.83 12.45 11.09
N ALA A 53 1.61 13.53 11.21
CA ALA A 53 2.73 13.78 10.32
C ALA A 53 3.90 12.81 10.62
N MET A 54 4.51 12.24 9.59
CA MET A 54 5.73 11.44 9.75
C MET A 54 6.87 12.28 10.32
N GLU A 55 7.71 11.66 11.15
CA GLU A 55 8.86 12.37 11.71
C GLU A 55 9.76 12.94 10.60
N PRO A 56 10.04 14.26 10.59
CA PRO A 56 10.80 14.89 9.53
C PRO A 56 12.22 14.35 9.40
N ARG A 57 12.75 14.40 8.18
CA ARG A 57 14.16 14.08 7.95
C ARG A 57 15.08 15.10 8.66
N LYS A 58 16.13 14.62 9.34
CA LYS A 58 17.19 15.49 9.89
C LYS A 58 17.69 16.45 8.81
N LYS A 59 17.62 17.76 9.10
CA LYS A 59 18.05 18.82 8.18
C LYS A 59 19.54 18.64 7.91
N ARG A 60 19.92 18.48 6.64
CA ARG A 60 21.33 18.56 6.22
C ARG A 60 21.63 20.02 5.85
N PRO A 61 22.73 20.61 6.35
CA PRO A 61 23.16 21.92 5.88
C PRO A 61 23.41 21.83 4.38
N LEU A 62 22.66 22.62 3.62
CA LEU A 62 22.83 22.71 2.17
C LEU A 62 23.98 23.69 1.93
N ARG A 63 25.10 23.23 1.38
CA ARG A 63 26.00 24.15 0.66
C ARG A 63 25.22 24.75 -0.50
N ASP A 64 25.19 26.08 -0.53
CA ASP A 64 24.53 27.01 -1.45
C ASP A 64 24.24 26.46 -2.83
N ARG A 65 23.06 25.86 -3.05
CA ARG A 65 22.63 25.42 -4.40
C ARG A 65 21.12 25.49 -4.62
N LYS A 66 20.74 26.41 -5.52
CA LYS A 66 19.52 26.59 -6.36
C LYS A 66 18.15 26.45 -5.68
N LYS A 67 17.34 27.50 -5.80
CA LYS A 67 15.99 27.72 -5.24
C LYS A 67 15.00 26.55 -5.46
N ASP A 68 15.13 25.82 -6.57
CA ASP A 68 14.22 24.71 -6.93
C ASP A 68 14.37 23.46 -6.04
N ARG A 69 15.54 23.26 -5.42
CA ARG A 69 15.75 22.17 -4.43
C ARG A 69 15.10 22.46 -3.07
N VAL A 70 14.64 23.69 -2.84
CA VAL A 70 13.99 24.09 -1.58
C VAL A 70 12.56 23.55 -1.49
N ARG A 71 11.82 23.45 -2.61
CA ARG A 71 10.45 22.89 -2.63
C ARG A 71 10.37 21.40 -2.26
N ASN A 72 11.45 20.65 -2.50
CA ASN A 72 11.54 19.23 -2.09
C ASN A 72 12.22 19.04 -0.73
N LYS A 73 12.47 20.12 0.02
CA LYS A 73 13.05 20.05 1.37
C LYS A 73 12.09 19.29 2.29
N GLY A 74 12.58 18.20 2.86
CA GLY A 74 11.80 17.38 3.79
C GLY A 74 10.93 16.29 3.15
N ARG A 75 10.69 16.32 1.82
CA ARG A 75 9.96 15.22 1.15
C ARG A 75 10.78 13.94 1.21
N MET A 76 10.17 12.86 1.69
CA MET A 76 10.79 11.54 1.76
C MET A 76 10.23 10.63 0.66
N PHE A 77 10.83 9.45 0.50
CA PHE A 77 10.23 8.35 -0.27
C PHE A 77 9.87 8.64 -1.75
N PRO A 78 10.67 9.40 -2.52
CA PRO A 78 10.31 9.78 -3.89
C PRO A 78 10.17 8.58 -4.84
N LYS A 79 10.82 7.46 -4.53
CA LYS A 79 10.68 6.20 -5.27
C LYS A 79 9.60 5.29 -4.67
N ILE A 80 9.54 5.17 -3.35
CA ILE A 80 8.60 4.27 -2.64
C ILE A 80 7.14 4.67 -2.93
N LYS A 81 6.83 5.97 -2.99
CA LYS A 81 5.47 6.46 -3.30
C LYS A 81 4.96 6.14 -4.72
N LEU A 82 5.81 5.62 -5.61
CA LEU A 82 5.44 5.41 -7.00
C LEU A 82 4.70 4.08 -7.13
N ALA A 83 3.54 4.08 -7.78
CA ALA A 83 2.74 2.87 -7.98
C ALA A 83 3.53 1.73 -8.66
N ARG A 84 4.48 2.03 -9.56
CA ARG A 84 5.36 1.03 -10.19
C ARG A 84 6.30 0.30 -9.22
N ASN A 85 6.49 0.83 -8.02
CA ASN A 85 7.31 0.23 -6.97
C ASN A 85 6.44 -0.41 -5.87
N MET A 86 5.13 -0.55 -6.12
CA MET A 86 4.17 -1.24 -5.27
C MET A 86 3.49 -2.34 -6.08
N THR A 87 3.69 -3.58 -5.66
CA THR A 87 3.14 -4.78 -6.29
C THR A 87 1.88 -5.20 -5.55
N VAL A 88 0.84 -5.49 -6.32
CA VAL A 88 -0.43 -6.05 -5.83
C VAL A 88 -0.51 -7.47 -6.36
N ASP A 89 -0.57 -8.44 -5.45
CA ASP A 89 -0.87 -9.82 -5.77
C ASP A 89 -2.24 -10.16 -5.18
N ALA A 90 -3.08 -10.83 -5.97
CA ALA A 90 -4.45 -11.13 -5.60
C ALA A 90 -4.81 -12.57 -5.98
N THR A 91 -5.33 -13.29 -5.00
CA THR A 91 -5.97 -14.61 -5.14
C THR A 91 -7.47 -14.46 -4.90
N ALA A 92 -8.21 -15.57 -4.88
CA ALA A 92 -9.63 -15.54 -4.58
C ALA A 92 -9.89 -15.21 -3.09
N ASP A 93 -8.94 -15.52 -2.22
CA ASP A 93 -9.04 -15.47 -0.77
C ASP A 93 -8.15 -14.40 -0.12
N GLN A 94 -7.18 -13.84 -0.85
CA GLN A 94 -6.20 -12.91 -0.30
C GLN A 94 -5.84 -11.79 -1.27
N VAL A 95 -5.51 -10.63 -0.69
CA VAL A 95 -4.84 -9.52 -1.35
C VAL A 95 -3.54 -9.20 -0.60
N GLU A 96 -2.43 -9.11 -1.33
CA GLU A 96 -1.14 -8.66 -0.80
C GLU A 96 -0.71 -7.38 -1.51
N LEU A 97 -0.35 -6.36 -0.74
CA LEU A 97 0.31 -5.16 -1.22
C LEU A 97 1.73 -5.13 -0.65
N ARG A 98 2.73 -5.24 -1.53
CA ARG A 98 4.15 -5.19 -1.14
C ARG A 98 4.94 -4.17 -1.93
N PHE A 99 6.11 -3.82 -1.42
CA PHE A 99 7.06 -2.99 -2.14
C PHE A 99 7.92 -3.82 -3.10
N ALA A 100 8.23 -3.26 -4.27
CA ALA A 100 9.12 -3.88 -5.23
C ALA A 100 10.54 -4.04 -4.64
N PRO A 101 11.31 -5.10 -5.00
CA PRO A 101 12.62 -5.40 -4.39
C PRO A 101 13.60 -4.23 -4.38
N LYS A 102 13.55 -3.39 -5.41
CA LYS A 102 14.39 -2.19 -5.57
C LYS A 102 14.25 -1.18 -4.43
N VAL A 103 13.09 -1.13 -3.78
CA VAL A 103 12.79 -0.19 -2.69
C VAL A 103 12.42 -0.88 -1.38
N ALA A 104 12.16 -2.19 -1.40
CA ALA A 104 11.69 -2.97 -0.26
C ALA A 104 12.56 -2.79 0.98
N ARG A 105 13.90 -2.88 0.86
CA ARG A 105 14.79 -2.72 2.02
C ARG A 105 14.66 -1.34 2.69
N THR A 106 14.64 -0.27 1.90
CA THR A 106 14.46 1.07 2.45
C THR A 106 13.06 1.22 3.06
N ALA A 107 12.04 0.64 2.43
CA ALA A 107 10.69 0.68 2.96
C ALA A 107 10.60 -0.03 4.30
N GLU A 108 11.12 -1.25 4.41
CA GLU A 108 11.18 -2.04 5.63
C GLU A 108 11.90 -1.30 6.77
N VAL A 109 13.09 -0.75 6.50
CA VAL A 109 13.87 0.01 7.49
C VAL A 109 13.08 1.17 8.04
N HIS A 110 12.38 1.90 7.19
CA HIS A 110 11.58 3.04 7.62
C HIS A 110 10.27 2.61 8.26
N HIS A 111 9.61 1.57 7.76
CA HIS A 111 8.35 1.05 8.31
C HIS A 111 8.54 0.59 9.76
N PHE A 112 9.54 -0.24 10.04
CA PHE A 112 9.79 -0.78 11.38
C PHE A 112 10.80 0.04 12.22
N GLY A 113 11.33 1.15 11.69
CA GLY A 113 12.31 1.98 12.42
C GLY A 113 13.63 1.24 12.72
N LEU A 114 14.16 0.53 11.72
CA LEU A 114 15.37 -0.29 11.83
C LEU A 114 16.65 0.55 11.70
N ARG A 115 17.79 -0.11 11.91
CA ARG A 115 19.12 0.45 11.64
C ARG A 115 19.53 0.18 10.19
N ASP A 116 20.04 1.20 9.51
CA ASP A 116 20.64 1.04 8.19
C ASP A 116 21.76 2.06 7.97
N ARG A 117 22.59 1.82 6.95
CA ARG A 117 23.70 2.70 6.58
C ARG A 117 23.18 3.98 5.93
N VAL A 118 23.79 5.11 6.26
CA VAL A 118 23.43 6.41 5.66
C VAL A 118 23.89 6.56 4.20
N ALA A 119 24.81 5.69 3.77
CA ALA A 119 25.39 5.65 2.43
C ALA A 119 25.86 4.22 2.10
N ARG A 120 26.11 3.95 0.81
CA ARG A 120 26.45 2.58 0.35
C ARG A 120 27.94 2.22 0.47
N PHE A 121 28.83 3.17 0.77
CA PHE A 121 30.27 2.91 0.87
C PHE A 121 30.61 2.05 2.10
N ARG A 122 31.75 1.35 2.03
CA ARG A 122 32.24 0.49 3.13
C ARG A 122 32.58 1.34 4.35
N GLY A 123 32.07 0.98 5.53
CA GLY A 123 32.27 1.75 6.75
C GLY A 123 31.32 2.94 6.92
N ALA A 124 30.29 3.09 6.07
CA ALA A 124 29.30 4.14 6.24
C ALA A 124 28.60 4.03 7.62
N PRO A 125 28.42 5.15 8.34
CA PRO A 125 27.74 5.16 9.63
C PRO A 125 26.36 4.51 9.56
N GLN A 126 26.04 3.68 10.55
CA GLN A 126 24.70 3.13 10.73
C GLN A 126 23.92 3.98 11.72
N VAL A 127 22.70 4.32 11.36
CA VAL A 127 21.78 5.07 12.21
C VAL A 127 20.48 4.32 12.34
N ARG A 128 19.82 4.47 13.48
CA ARG A 128 18.43 4.03 13.62
C ARG A 128 17.52 5.06 12.98
N TYR A 129 16.59 4.61 12.15
CA TYR A 129 15.58 5.47 11.56
C TYR A 129 14.33 5.48 12.45
N PRO A 130 13.63 6.62 12.55
CA PRO A 130 12.28 6.64 13.12
C PRO A 130 11.33 5.76 12.30
N ALA A 131 10.44 5.05 12.99
CA ALA A 131 9.36 4.30 12.36
C ALA A 131 8.41 5.26 11.62
N ARG A 132 8.07 4.92 10.39
CA ARG A 132 7.19 5.64 9.49
C ARG A 132 6.38 4.59 8.77
N GLU A 133 5.15 4.37 9.21
CA GLU A 133 4.28 3.32 8.72
C GLU A 133 3.87 3.60 7.27
N LEU A 134 4.63 3.01 6.34
CA LEU A 134 4.44 3.21 4.91
C LEU A 134 3.21 2.50 4.35
N LEU A 135 2.83 1.40 4.98
CA LEU A 135 1.63 0.62 4.69
C LEU A 135 0.86 0.51 5.99
N GLY A 136 -0.47 0.61 5.92
CA GLY A 136 -1.33 0.47 7.09
C GLY A 136 -2.77 0.74 6.72
N PHE A 137 -3.65 0.60 7.72
CA PHE A 137 -5.08 0.86 7.60
C PHE A 137 -5.45 2.13 8.36
N SER A 138 -6.12 3.03 7.66
CA SER A 138 -6.85 4.17 8.18
C SER A 138 -8.30 4.09 7.73
N ALA A 139 -9.18 4.94 8.26
CA ALA A 139 -10.56 5.03 7.79
C ALA A 139 -10.66 5.19 6.26
N VAL A 140 -9.73 5.94 5.65
CA VAL A 140 -9.66 6.13 4.19
C VAL A 140 -9.27 4.84 3.46
N ASP A 141 -8.44 3.98 4.04
CA ASP A 141 -8.15 2.66 3.45
C ASP A 141 -9.37 1.75 3.53
N GLU A 142 -10.04 1.72 4.69
CA GLU A 142 -11.25 0.92 4.91
C GLU A 142 -12.37 1.32 3.95
N ASP A 143 -12.62 2.63 3.81
CA ASP A 143 -13.59 3.17 2.84
C ASP A 143 -13.21 2.78 1.40
N ALA A 144 -11.92 2.82 1.05
CA ALA A 144 -11.46 2.45 -0.27
C ALA A 144 -11.60 0.94 -0.54
N VAL A 145 -11.41 0.11 0.49
CA VAL A 145 -11.66 -1.34 0.42
C VAL A 145 -13.15 -1.59 0.22
N LEU A 146 -14.01 -0.97 1.03
CA LEU A 146 -15.46 -1.14 0.94
C LEU A 146 -15.99 -0.70 -0.42
N ALA A 147 -15.56 0.46 -0.92
CA ALA A 147 -15.93 0.95 -2.24
C ALA A 147 -15.48 -0.01 -3.36
N ALA A 148 -14.26 -0.57 -3.25
CA ALA A 148 -13.75 -1.54 -4.22
C ALA A 148 -14.52 -2.88 -4.19
N VAL A 149 -15.00 -3.30 -3.02
CA VAL A 149 -15.86 -4.49 -2.87
C VAL A 149 -17.22 -4.25 -3.54
N LEU A 150 -17.88 -3.13 -3.23
CA LEU A 150 -19.19 -2.81 -3.80
C LEU A 150 -19.14 -2.72 -5.34
N ASP A 151 -18.19 -1.96 -5.87
CA ASP A 151 -17.92 -1.88 -7.32
C ASP A 151 -17.55 -3.24 -7.94
N GLY A 152 -16.97 -4.13 -7.15
CA GLY A 152 -16.61 -5.48 -7.57
C GLY A 152 -17.78 -6.46 -7.63
N VAL A 153 -18.81 -6.24 -6.80
CA VAL A 153 -20.02 -7.06 -6.72
C VAL A 153 -21.04 -6.64 -7.79
N ASP A 154 -21.08 -5.36 -8.14
CA ASP A 154 -22.03 -4.80 -9.13
C ASP A 154 -21.59 -4.98 -10.59
N ALA A 155 -20.38 -5.48 -10.84
CA ALA A 155 -19.77 -5.66 -12.18
C ALA A 155 -19.75 -7.12 -12.64
#